data_AF-A0A351K3E5-F1
#
_entry.id   AF-A0A351K3E5-F1
#
_cell.length_a   1.000
_cell.length_b   1.000
_cell.length_c   1.000
_cell.angle_alpha   90.00
_cell.angle_beta   90.00
_cell.angle_gamma   90.00
#
_symmetry.space_group_name_H-M   'P 1'
#
loop_
_entity.id
_entity.type
_entity.pdbx_description
1 polymer ?
#
loop_
_entity_poly.entity_id
_entity_poly.type
_entity_poly.pdbx_seq_one_letter_code
_entity_poly.pdbx_strand_id
1 'polypeptide(L)'
;MPQGLDPNGPLRIAYLTYRGKPHVGGQGVYTRHLTKALLDLGHEVEVFGGQPYPVLDERITLTKLPSLDLFNDHYPGRFPAFWEFKTREDFL
;
A
#
# COMPACT_ATOMS: atom_id res chain seq x y z
N MET A 1 -1.02 -22.24 27.33
CA MET A 1 -0.11 -21.52 26.41
C MET A 1 -0.81 -21.46 25.05
N PRO A 2 -0.94 -20.30 24.38
CA PRO A 2 -1.44 -20.30 23.02
C PRO A 2 -0.54 -21.21 22.17
N GLN A 3 -1.16 -22.10 21.42
CA GLN A 3 -0.51 -23.04 20.52
C GLN A 3 0.40 -22.24 19.58
N GLY A 4 1.70 -22.56 19.55
CA GLY A 4 2.65 -21.86 18.69
C GLY A 4 2.19 -21.89 17.24
N LEU A 5 2.30 -20.75 16.55
CA LEU A 5 2.01 -20.66 15.12
C LEU A 5 2.82 -21.73 14.38
N ASP A 6 2.16 -22.49 13.50
CA ASP A 6 2.84 -23.39 12.57
C ASP A 6 3.79 -22.56 11.69
N PRO A 7 5.12 -22.81 11.71
CA PRO A 7 6.09 -22.08 10.90
C PRO A 7 5.79 -22.11 9.40
N ASN A 8 5.06 -23.12 8.93
CA ASN A 8 4.69 -23.30 7.52
C ASN A 8 3.19 -23.04 7.27
N GLY A 9 2.43 -22.63 8.29
CA GLY A 9 1.00 -22.36 8.18
C GLY A 9 0.69 -21.04 7.45
N PRO A 10 -0.57 -20.84 7.04
CA PRO A 10 -0.99 -19.60 6.40
C PRO A 10 -0.89 -18.41 7.38
N LEU A 11 -0.28 -17.32 6.92
CA LEU A 11 -0.11 -16.08 7.67
C LEU A 11 -1.10 -15.00 7.22
N ARG A 12 -1.32 -14.03 8.10
CA ARG A 12 -2.04 -12.78 7.82
C ARG A 12 -1.02 -11.66 7.70
N ILE A 13 -0.87 -11.10 6.50
CA ILE A 13 0.22 -10.20 6.13
C ILE A 13 -0.35 -8.82 5.82
N ALA A 14 0.07 -7.83 6.60
CA ALA A 14 -0.12 -6.42 6.29
C ALA A 14 1.07 -5.91 5.46
N TYR A 15 0.85 -5.68 4.17
CA TYR A 15 1.88 -5.26 3.22
C TYR A 15 1.85 -3.75 3.02
N LEU A 16 2.87 -3.05 3.52
CA LEU A 16 2.96 -1.59 3.47
C LEU A 16 3.70 -1.13 2.21
N THR A 17 3.10 -0.23 1.45
CA THR A 17 3.70 0.37 0.25
C THR A 17 3.61 1.89 0.30
N TYR A 18 4.72 2.57 0.04
CA TYR A 18 4.80 4.03 0.20
C TYR A 18 4.22 4.74 -1.03
N ARG A 19 4.55 4.31 -2.26
CA ARG A 19 4.00 4.83 -3.53
C ARG A 19 4.01 3.79 -4.65
N GLY A 20 2.83 3.34 -5.08
CA GLY A 20 2.65 2.25 -6.04
C GLY A 20 2.55 2.68 -7.51
N LYS A 21 3.48 3.49 -8.01
CA LYS A 21 3.37 4.02 -9.37
C LYS A 21 3.46 2.91 -10.43
N PRO A 22 2.46 2.71 -11.31
CA PRO A 22 2.31 1.49 -12.10
C PRO A 22 3.23 1.36 -13.32
N HIS A 23 3.78 2.46 -13.84
CA HIS A 23 4.54 2.48 -15.12
C HIS A 23 6.03 2.74 -14.97
N VAL A 24 6.49 3.01 -13.75
CA VAL A 24 7.93 3.03 -13.43
C VAL A 24 8.25 1.71 -12.75
N GLY A 25 9.41 1.11 -13.03
CA GLY A 25 9.83 -0.19 -12.49
C GLY A 25 10.04 -0.24 -10.96
N GLY A 26 9.46 0.70 -10.21
CA GLY A 26 9.49 0.78 -8.75
C GLY A 26 8.39 -0.05 -8.07
N GLN A 27 7.95 0.43 -6.90
CA GLN A 27 7.12 -0.33 -5.96
C GLN A 27 5.81 -0.89 -6.57
N GLY A 28 5.21 -0.26 -7.59
CA GLY A 28 3.94 -0.70 -8.16
C GLY A 28 3.97 -2.12 -8.76
N VAL A 29 5.00 -2.45 -9.55
CA VAL A 29 5.12 -3.76 -10.21
C VAL A 29 5.48 -4.85 -9.20
N TYR A 30 6.43 -4.58 -8.30
CA TYR A 30 6.85 -5.53 -7.27
C TYR A 30 5.74 -5.83 -6.28
N THR A 31 5.02 -4.81 -5.79
CA THR A 31 3.90 -5.01 -4.87
C THR A 31 2.88 -5.93 -5.52
N ARG A 32 2.46 -5.69 -6.77
CA ARG A 32 1.50 -6.55 -7.47
C ARG A 32 1.90 -8.02 -7.51
N HIS A 33 3.12 -8.30 -7.97
CA HIS A 33 3.57 -9.69 -8.16
C HIS A 33 3.85 -10.40 -6.85
N LEU A 34 4.44 -9.70 -5.87
CA LEU A 34 4.78 -10.28 -4.58
C LEU A 34 3.52 -10.58 -3.77
N THR A 35 2.58 -9.65 -3.69
CA THR A 35 1.33 -9.86 -2.93
C THR A 35 0.47 -10.93 -3.58
N LYS A 36 0.48 -11.03 -4.92
CA LYS A 36 -0.16 -12.14 -5.63
C LYS A 36 0.50 -13.49 -5.30
N ALA A 37 1.84 -13.57 -5.33
CA ALA A 37 2.55 -14.82 -5.01
C ALA A 37 2.29 -15.27 -3.57
N LEU A 38 2.26 -14.34 -2.61
CA LEU A 38 1.91 -14.63 -1.22
C LEU A 38 0.48 -15.17 -1.08
N LEU A 39 -0.47 -14.58 -1.83
CA LEU A 39 -1.85 -15.05 -1.86
C LEU A 39 -1.98 -16.43 -2.52
N ASP A 40 -1.25 -16.68 -3.60
CA ASP A 40 -1.21 -17.98 -4.28
C ASP A 40 -0.55 -19.08 -3.41
N LEU A 41 0.30 -18.71 -2.44
CA LEU A 41 0.84 -19.60 -1.40
C LEU A 41 -0.14 -19.87 -0.24
N GLY A 42 -1.34 -19.25 -0.27
CA GLY A 42 -2.39 -19.46 0.74
C GLY A 42 -2.36 -18.47 1.90
N HIS A 43 -1.58 -17.39 1.82
CA HIS A 43 -1.59 -16.33 2.84
C HIS A 43 -2.73 -15.32 2.60
N GLU A 44 -3.23 -14.75 3.69
CA GLU A 44 -4.13 -13.60 3.65
C GLU A 44 -3.28 -12.33 3.55
N VAL A 45 -3.46 -11.53 2.50
CA VAL A 45 -2.66 -10.34 2.24
C VAL A 45 -3.57 -9.12 2.12
N GLU A 46 -3.28 -8.10 2.92
CA GLU A 46 -3.89 -6.78 2.83
C GLU A 46 -2.81 -5.74 2.55
N VAL A 47 -3.00 -4.92 1.52
CA VAL A 47 -2.03 -3.90 1.11
C VAL A 47 -2.47 -2.55 1.65
N PHE A 48 -1.57 -1.87 2.34
CA PHE A 48 -1.74 -0.50 2.83
C PHE A 48 -0.87 0.42 2.00
N GLY A 49 -1.48 1.35 1.26
CA GLY A 49 -0.74 2.18 0.31
C GLY A 49 -1.26 3.59 0.17
N GLY A 50 -0.34 4.54 -0.04
CA GLY A 50 -0.61 5.93 -0.39
C GLY A 50 -0.70 6.17 -1.90
N GLN A 51 -1.08 7.38 -2.30
CA GLN A 51 -1.13 7.77 -3.70
C GLN A 51 0.28 7.88 -4.35
N PRO A 52 0.45 7.49 -5.62
CA PRO A 52 -0.49 6.76 -6.47
C PRO A 52 -0.64 5.32 -6.01
N TYR A 53 -1.88 4.84 -6.00
CA TYR A 53 -2.20 3.49 -5.54
C TYR A 53 -1.67 2.43 -6.54
N PRO A 54 -1.11 1.31 -6.06
CA PRO A 54 -0.68 0.22 -6.92
C PRO A 54 -1.87 -0.50 -7.57
N VAL A 55 -1.64 -1.06 -8.74
CA VAL A 55 -2.57 -2.01 -9.37
C VAL A 55 -2.30 -3.39 -8.77
N LEU A 56 -3.30 -3.97 -8.10
CA LEU A 56 -3.18 -5.27 -7.42
C LEU A 56 -4.03 -6.34 -8.11
N ASP A 57 -3.88 -7.58 -7.67
CA ASP A 57 -4.81 -8.67 -7.98
C ASP A 57 -6.16 -8.40 -7.30
N GLU A 58 -7.28 -8.70 -7.96
CA GLU A 58 -8.64 -8.40 -7.47
C GLU A 58 -8.96 -9.11 -6.15
N ARG A 59 -8.25 -10.20 -5.84
CA ARG A 59 -8.39 -10.96 -4.59
C ARG A 59 -7.77 -10.26 -3.39
N ILE A 60 -7.01 -9.18 -3.59
CA ILE A 60 -6.23 -8.51 -2.55
C ILE A 60 -6.94 -7.23 -2.13
N THR A 61 -7.17 -7.08 -0.83
CA THR A 61 -7.72 -5.86 -0.25
C THR A 61 -6.68 -4.75 -0.27
N LEU A 62 -7.01 -3.60 -0.89
CA LEU A 62 -6.23 -2.37 -0.82
C LEU A 62 -6.85 -1.42 0.20
N THR A 63 -6.20 -1.25 1.33
CA THR A 63 -6.50 -0.18 2.28
C THR A 63 -5.77 1.09 1.85
N LYS A 64 -6.56 2.02 1.32
CA LYS A 64 -6.08 3.31 0.82
C LYS A 64 -5.75 4.21 2.01
N LEU A 65 -4.50 4.64 2.09
CA LEU A 65 -4.05 5.65 3.03
C LEU A 65 -4.07 7.00 2.30
N PRO A 66 -5.09 7.85 2.51
CA PRO A 66 -5.14 9.16 1.88
C PRO A 66 -3.98 10.02 2.41
N SER A 67 -3.24 10.61 1.47
CA SER A 67 -2.20 11.61 1.72
C SER A 67 -2.48 12.89 0.95
N LEU A 68 -1.76 13.98 1.30
CA LEU A 68 -1.86 15.29 0.64
C LEU A 68 -1.45 15.29 -0.85
N ASP A 69 -0.80 14.22 -1.32
CA ASP A 69 -0.39 14.01 -2.72
C ASP A 69 0.35 15.21 -3.35
N LEU A 70 1.24 15.81 -2.54
CA LEU A 70 2.01 17.02 -2.87
C LEU A 70 2.95 16.83 -4.08
N PHE A 71 3.40 15.59 -4.30
CA PHE A 71 4.33 15.22 -5.36
C PHE A 71 3.65 14.29 -6.38
N ASN A 72 2.54 14.74 -6.98
CA ASN A 72 1.87 14.03 -8.05
C ASN A 72 2.45 14.37 -9.44
N ASP A 73 2.06 13.62 -10.46
CA ASP A 73 2.57 13.78 -11.82
C ASP A 73 2.04 15.01 -12.56
N HIS A 74 0.85 15.48 -12.17
CA HIS A 74 0.21 16.64 -12.80
C HIS A 74 0.72 17.97 -12.22
N TYR A 75 1.06 18.01 -10.94
CA TYR A 75 1.43 19.18 -10.15
C TYR A 75 2.54 18.81 -9.14
N PRO A 76 3.78 18.58 -9.62
CA PRO A 76 4.88 18.27 -8.72
C PRO A 76 5.20 19.46 -7.82
N GLY A 77 5.12 19.29 -6.50
CA GLY A 77 5.35 20.35 -5.52
C GLY A 77 4.14 21.25 -5.29
N ARG A 78 2.92 20.71 -5.44
CA ARG A 78 1.69 21.43 -5.13
C ARG A 78 1.72 21.91 -3.69
N PHE A 79 1.41 23.19 -3.47
CA PHE A 79 1.12 23.69 -2.13
C PHE A 79 -0.30 23.27 -1.73
N PRO A 80 -0.47 22.55 -0.61
CA PRO A 80 -1.78 22.17 -0.12
C PRO A 80 -2.52 23.42 0.35
N ALA A 81 -3.82 23.47 0.09
CA ALA A 81 -4.66 24.54 0.61
C ALA A 81 -4.91 24.34 2.11
N PHE A 82 -5.20 25.42 2.85
CA PHE A 82 -5.36 25.35 4.31
C PHE A 82 -6.46 24.37 4.77
N TRP A 83 -7.47 24.10 3.93
CA TRP A 83 -8.55 23.14 4.21
C TRP A 83 -8.19 21.68 3.94
N GLU A 84 -7.04 21.40 3.34
CA GLU A 84 -6.57 20.05 3.06
C GLU A 84 -5.81 19.44 4.24
N PHE A 85 -5.35 20.28 5.17
CA PHE A 85 -4.80 19.84 6.45
C PHE A 85 -5.93 19.41 7.38
N LYS A 86 -6.09 18.10 7.57
CA LYS A 86 -7.16 17.51 8.38
C LYS A 86 -6.64 16.89 9.66
N THR A 87 -5.42 16.40 9.66
CA THR A 87 -4.82 15.75 10.82
C THR A 87 -3.47 16.34 11.18
N ARG A 88 -2.92 15.96 12.35
CA ARG A 88 -1.61 16.46 12.79
C ARG A 88 -0.49 15.95 11.91
N GLU A 89 -0.67 14.76 11.35
CA GLU A 89 0.29 14.13 10.44
C GLU A 89 0.41 14.89 9.12
N ASP A 90 -0.58 15.69 8.73
CA ASP A 90 -0.51 16.55 7.53
C ASP A 90 0.44 17.75 7.71
N PHE A 91 0.80 18.10 8.95
CA PHE A 91 1.73 19.19 9.25
C PHE A 91 3.19 18.73 9.44
N LEU A 92 3.45 17.41 9.40
CA LEU A 92 4.76 16.78 9.58
C LEU A 92 5.41 16.44 8.23
#